data_AF-A0A3M1R9P4-F1
#
_entry.id   AF-A0A3M1R9P4-F1
#
_cell.length_a   1.000
_cell.length_b   1.000
_cell.length_c   1.000
_cell.angle_alpha   90.00
_cell.angle_beta   90.00
_cell.angle_gamma   90.00
#
_symmetry.space_group_name_H-M   'P 1'
#
loop_
_entity.id
_entity.type
_entity.pdbx_description
1 polymer ?
#
loop_
_entity_poly.entity_id
_entity_poly.type
_entity_poly.pdbx_seq_one_letter_code
_entity_poly.pdbx_strand_id
1 'polypeptide(L)'
;QFRPEQLQDKLEAFVQTYVMCPECRRPDTRIIQEKRVSFLKCEACGARHSIATIKQEPAAKEQKKELAVGDEIVVQITRTGKKGDGMARHGNLVVFVNNSREGQTLKVKITGISKNTAFAEILQVL
;
A
#
# COMPACT_ATOMS: atom_id res chain seq x y z
N GLN A 1 10.52 3.32 -14.02
CA GLN A 1 10.05 4.17 -15.14
C GLN A 1 8.68 4.69 -14.76
N PHE A 2 8.46 6.01 -14.78
CA PHE A 2 7.14 6.60 -14.49
C PHE A 2 6.29 6.50 -15.75
N ARG A 3 5.06 5.98 -15.64
CA ARG A 3 4.11 6.00 -16.77
C ARG A 3 3.52 7.41 -16.87
N PRO A 4 3.45 8.00 -18.07
CA PRO A 4 2.92 9.35 -18.26
C PRO A 4 1.46 9.47 -17.78
N GLU A 5 0.68 8.40 -17.91
CA GLU A 5 -0.73 8.34 -17.46
C GLU A 5 -0.84 8.59 -15.95
N GLN A 6 0.01 7.96 -15.13
CA GLN A 6 -0.01 8.12 -13.67
C GLN A 6 0.37 9.54 -13.23
N LEU A 7 1.19 10.23 -14.03
CA LEU A 7 1.54 11.63 -13.77
C LEU A 7 0.35 12.54 -14.10
N GLN A 8 -0.31 12.27 -15.23
CA GLN A 8 -1.48 13.02 -15.66
C GLN A 8 -2.62 12.91 -14.64
N ASP A 9 -2.94 11.71 -14.16
CA ASP A 9 -4.00 11.48 -13.18
C ASP A 9 -3.75 12.26 -11.88
N LYS A 10 -2.49 12.25 -11.41
CA LYS A 10 -2.10 12.98 -10.20
C LYS A 10 -2.15 14.48 -10.39
N LEU A 11 -1.71 14.97 -11.55
CA LEU A 11 -1.75 16.38 -11.89
C LEU A 11 -3.19 16.89 -11.97
N GLU A 12 -4.08 16.12 -12.60
CA GLU A 12 -5.49 16.46 -12.73
C GLU A 12 -6.19 16.49 -11.37
N ALA A 13 -5.96 15.49 -10.52
CA ALA A 13 -6.48 15.48 -9.15
C ALA A 13 -5.98 16.69 -8.34
N PHE A 14 -4.72 17.08 -8.52
CA PHE A 14 -4.15 18.26 -7.87
C PHE A 14 -4.83 19.55 -8.35
N VAL A 15 -5.01 19.73 -9.66
CA VAL A 15 -5.67 20.91 -10.24
C VAL A 15 -7.11 21.02 -9.75
N GLN A 16 -7.87 19.93 -9.77
CA GLN A 16 -9.26 19.91 -9.31
C GLN A 16 -9.40 20.28 -7.83
N THR A 17 -8.43 19.88 -6.99
CA THR A 17 -8.51 20.07 -5.53
C THR A 17 -7.94 21.41 -5.06
N TYR A 18 -6.86 21.88 -5.69
CA TYR A 18 -6.05 23.01 -5.19
C TYR A 18 -6.04 24.24 -6.10
N VAL A 19 -6.55 24.12 -7.33
CA VAL A 19 -6.57 25.23 -8.30
C VAL A 19 -8.01 25.63 -8.63
N MET A 20 -8.90 24.65 -8.80
CA MET A 20 -10.29 24.91 -9.16
C MET A 20 -11.13 25.25 -7.94
N CYS A 21 -11.92 26.32 -8.03
CA CYS A 21 -12.94 26.62 -7.03
C CYS A 21 -14.10 25.62 -7.15
N PRO A 22 -14.53 24.97 -6.06
CA PRO A 22 -15.63 23.99 -6.11
C PRO A 22 -16.99 24.66 -6.36
N GLU A 23 -17.15 25.94 -6.04
CA GLU A 23 -18.41 26.68 -6.24
C GLU A 23 -18.57 27.16 -7.69
N CYS A 24 -17.57 27.85 -8.22
CA CYS A 24 -17.68 28.51 -9.53
C CYS A 24 -16.88 27.85 -10.65
N ARG A 25 -16.13 26.78 -10.35
CA ARG A 25 -15.24 26.07 -11.29
C ARG A 25 -14.27 26.97 -12.05
N ARG A 26 -13.89 28.09 -11.43
CA ARG A 26 -12.84 28.97 -11.95
C ARG A 26 -11.49 28.62 -11.32
N PRO A 27 -10.40 28.73 -12.08
CA PRO A 27 -9.04 28.56 -11.55
C PRO A 27 -8.54 29.78 -10.76
N ASP A 28 -9.38 30.82 -10.61
CA ASP A 28 -9.07 32.06 -9.91
C ASP A 28 -9.11 31.85 -8.37
N THR A 29 -8.19 31.04 -7.85
CA THR A 29 -8.08 30.73 -6.41
C THR A 29 -6.66 30.97 -5.87
N ARG A 30 -6.58 31.28 -4.57
CA ARG A 30 -5.32 31.44 -3.83
C ARG A 30 -5.35 30.64 -2.55
N ILE A 31 -4.22 30.03 -2.21
CA ILE A 31 -4.04 29.33 -0.94
C ILE A 31 -3.56 30.33 0.10
N ILE A 32 -4.33 30.51 1.17
CA ILE A 32 -3.98 31.32 2.34
C ILE A 32 -3.73 30.40 3.53
N GLN A 33 -2.69 30.65 4.31
CA GLN A 33 -2.41 29.90 5.52
C GLN A 33 -2.86 30.69 6.75
N GLU A 34 -3.79 30.11 7.52
CA GLU A 34 -4.22 30.67 8.80
C GLU A 34 -3.91 29.66 9.91
N LYS A 35 -2.97 30.03 10.78
CA LYS A 35 -2.47 29.19 11.89
C LYS A 35 -1.86 27.87 11.41
N ARG A 36 -2.59 26.77 11.53
CA ARG A 36 -2.17 25.39 11.17
C ARG A 36 -2.97 24.82 9.99
N VAL A 37 -3.92 25.58 9.46
CA VAL A 37 -4.83 25.14 8.41
C VAL A 37 -4.61 26.01 7.19
N SER A 38 -4.55 25.38 6.02
CA SER A 38 -4.52 26.09 4.74
C SER A 38 -5.94 26.20 4.22
N PHE A 39 -6.27 27.35 3.63
CA PHE A 39 -7.58 27.60 3.02
C PHE A 39 -7.40 27.98 1.56
N LEU A 40 -8.25 27.45 0.70
CA LEU A 40 -8.39 27.89 -0.67
C LEU A 40 -9.43 29.00 -0.73
N LYS A 41 -9.01 30.22 -1.08
CA LYS A 41 -9.86 31.40 -1.24
C LYS A 41 -10.02 31.72 -2.72
N CYS A 42 -11.26 31.75 -3.21
CA CYS A 42 -11.53 32.17 -4.59
C CYS A 42 -11.59 33.69 -4.70
N GLU A 43 -10.91 34.26 -5.70
CA GLU A 43 -10.94 35.71 -5.99
C GLU A 43 -12.16 36.10 -6.83
N ALA A 44 -12.75 35.15 -7.57
CA ALA A 44 -13.91 35.41 -8.42
C ALA A 44 -15.26 35.37 -7.67
N CYS A 45 -15.50 34.37 -6.82
CA CYS A 45 -16.76 34.22 -6.07
C CYS A 45 -16.64 34.49 -4.57
N GLY A 46 -15.43 34.66 -4.03
CA GLY A 46 -15.20 34.93 -2.61
C GLY A 46 -15.29 33.71 -1.69
N ALA A 47 -15.59 32.52 -2.21
CA ALA A 47 -15.69 31.29 -1.42
C ALA A 47 -14.36 30.96 -0.71
N ARG A 48 -14.46 30.39 0.50
CA ARG A 48 -13.32 29.98 1.33
C ARG A 48 -13.50 28.53 1.76
N HIS A 49 -12.61 27.65 1.33
CA HIS A 49 -12.65 26.23 1.67
C HIS A 49 -11.41 25.84 2.45
N SER A 50 -11.56 25.10 3.55
CA SER A 50 -10.41 24.50 4.24
C SER A 50 -9.85 23.36 3.40
N ILE A 51 -8.56 23.42 3.09
CA ILE A 51 -7.86 22.34 2.41
C ILE A 51 -6.97 21.61 3.40
N ALA A 52 -6.86 20.29 3.23
CA ALA A 52 -5.89 19.51 3.97
C ALA A 52 -4.48 19.99 3.57
N THR A 53 -3.60 20.17 4.56
CA THR A 53 -2.16 20.37 4.31
C THR A 53 -1.71 19.26 3.38
N ILE A 54 -1.02 19.62 2.28
CA ILE A 54 -0.49 18.69 1.29
C ILE A 54 0.48 17.75 2.04
N LYS A 55 -0.06 16.64 2.56
CA LYS A 55 0.76 15.56 3.09
C LYS A 55 1.37 14.93 1.86
N GLN A 56 2.70 14.87 1.83
CA GLN A 56 3.39 14.06 0.84
C GLN A 56 2.95 12.62 1.10
N GLU A 57 1.98 12.17 0.31
CA GLU A 57 1.50 10.80 0.40
C GLU A 57 2.65 9.91 -0.11
N PRO A 58 3.18 8.98 0.71
CA PRO A 58 4.19 8.05 0.23
C PRO A 58 3.63 7.33 -1.00
N ALA A 59 4.43 7.31 -2.06
CA ALA A 59 4.07 6.70 -3.33
C ALA A 59 3.67 5.23 -3.11
N ALA A 60 2.53 4.86 -3.71
CA ALA A 60 1.93 3.53 -3.67
C ALA A 60 1.49 3.06 -2.28
N LYS A 61 0.18 3.12 -2.03
CA LYS A 61 -0.47 2.05 -1.27
C LYS A 61 -0.21 0.77 -2.08
N GLU A 62 0.85 0.06 -1.73
CA GLU A 62 1.06 -1.32 -2.13
C GLU A 62 -0.15 -2.07 -1.57
N GLN A 63 -1.07 -2.38 -2.47
CA GLN A 63 -2.31 -3.06 -2.17
C GLN A 63 -1.90 -4.38 -1.52
N LYS A 64 -2.11 -4.48 -0.21
CA LYS A 64 -1.84 -5.68 0.57
C LYS A 64 -2.64 -6.81 -0.06
N LYS A 65 -2.04 -7.52 -1.02
CA LYS A 65 -2.66 -8.65 -1.70
C LYS A 65 -2.99 -9.64 -0.59
N GLU A 66 -4.27 -9.82 -0.31
CA GLU A 66 -4.71 -10.95 0.49
C GLU A 66 -4.18 -12.18 -0.24
N LEU A 67 -3.21 -12.84 0.39
CA LEU A 67 -2.54 -14.02 -0.16
C LEU A 67 -3.64 -14.96 -0.65
N ALA A 68 -3.49 -15.41 -1.89
CA ALA A 68 -4.38 -16.40 -2.47
C ALA A 68 -3.68 -17.76 -2.51
N VAL A 69 -4.48 -18.82 -2.57
CA VAL A 69 -3.97 -20.16 -2.87
C VAL A 69 -3.30 -20.12 -4.24
N GLY A 70 -2.03 -20.54 -4.30
CA GLY A 70 -1.19 -20.51 -5.49
C GLY A 70 -0.17 -19.38 -5.53
N ASP A 71 -0.25 -18.39 -4.64
CA ASP A 71 0.75 -17.32 -4.59
C ASP A 71 2.13 -17.85 -4.14
N GLU A 72 3.19 -17.31 -4.74
CA GLU A 72 4.57 -17.60 -4.39
C GLU A 72 5.15 -16.48 -3.54
N ILE A 73 5.66 -16.82 -2.36
CA ILE A 73 6.26 -15.87 -1.44
C ILE A 73 7.62 -16.34 -0.94
N VAL A 74 8.49 -15.39 -0.62
CA VAL A 74 9.77 -15.67 0.02
C VAL A 74 9.59 -15.53 1.52
N VAL A 75 9.93 -16.58 2.26
CA VAL A 75 9.82 -16.61 3.71
C VAL A 75 11.08 -17.18 4.35
N GLN A 76 11.41 -16.67 5.53
CA GLN A 76 12.50 -17.20 6.33
C GLN A 76 11.94 -18.11 7.42
N ILE A 77 12.46 -19.33 7.51
CA ILE A 77 12.04 -20.31 8.50
C ILE A 77 12.61 -19.92 9.86
N THR A 78 11.71 -19.58 10.78
CA THR A 78 12.06 -19.16 12.14
C THR A 78 12.29 -20.33 13.08
N ARG A 79 11.55 -21.43 12.90
CA ARG A 79 11.72 -22.64 13.72
C ARG A 79 11.13 -23.86 13.04
N THR A 80 11.64 -25.05 13.38
CA THR A 80 11.10 -26.34 12.89
C THR A 80 10.33 -27.05 14.00
N GLY A 81 9.14 -27.59 13.71
CA GLY A 81 8.32 -28.35 14.65
C GLY A 81 8.76 -29.81 14.79
N LYS A 82 8.21 -30.54 15.78
CA LYS A 82 8.50 -31.96 16.03
C LYS A 82 8.17 -32.90 14.85
N LYS A 83 7.32 -32.44 13.92
CA LYS A 83 6.88 -33.19 12.72
C LYS A 83 7.71 -32.89 11.47
N GLY A 84 8.74 -32.03 11.56
CA GLY A 84 9.54 -31.62 10.40
C GLY A 84 8.95 -30.47 9.59
N ASP A 85 7.84 -29.87 10.05
CA ASP A 85 7.25 -28.69 9.44
C ASP A 85 7.96 -27.43 9.94
N GLY A 86 8.50 -26.61 9.03
CA GLY A 86 9.08 -25.32 9.40
C GLY A 86 8.03 -24.21 9.42
N MET A 87 8.19 -23.30 10.36
CA MET A 87 7.28 -22.20 10.61
C MET A 87 7.95 -20.89 10.21
N ALA A 88 7.29 -20.12 9.37
CA ALA A 88 7.67 -18.77 9.01
C ALA A 88 6.55 -17.78 9.36
N ARG A 89 6.92 -16.54 9.65
CA ARG A 89 5.95 -15.46 9.91
C ARG A 89 6.03 -14.46 8.76
N HIS A 90 4.93 -14.27 8.05
CA HIS A 90 4.81 -13.28 6.98
C HIS A 90 3.65 -12.34 7.31
N GLY A 91 3.98 -11.14 7.80
CA GLY A 91 3.00 -10.20 8.35
C GLY A 91 2.27 -10.77 9.58
N ASN A 92 0.93 -10.86 9.49
CA ASN A 92 0.07 -11.41 10.56
C ASN A 92 -0.26 -12.90 10.38
N LEU A 93 0.31 -13.54 9.35
CA LEU A 93 0.04 -14.94 8.99
C LEU A 93 1.20 -15.83 9.43
N VAL A 94 0.87 -16.99 9.97
CA VAL A 94 1.84 -18.08 10.22
C VAL A 94 1.83 -19.00 9.01
N VAL A 95 2.96 -19.12 8.32
CA VAL A 95 3.13 -19.97 7.15
C VAL A 95 3.85 -21.24 7.57
N PHE A 96 3.19 -22.39 7.39
CA PHE A 96 3.78 -23.71 7.59
C PHE A 96 4.33 -24.22 6.27
N VAL A 97 5.60 -24.62 6.28
CA VAL A 97 6.32 -25.08 5.12
C VAL A 97 6.80 -26.51 5.36
N ASN A 98 6.26 -27.45 4.59
CA ASN A 98 6.63 -28.86 4.70
C ASN A 98 8.12 -29.07 4.39
N ASN A 99 8.80 -29.91 5.19
CA ASN A 99 10.18 -30.35 4.98
C ASN A 99 11.23 -29.21 4.92
N SER A 100 11.12 -28.23 5.82
CA SER A 100 12.04 -27.09 5.86
C SER A 100 12.91 -27.08 7.12
N ARG A 101 14.09 -26.44 7.03
CA ARG A 101 15.05 -26.34 8.14
C ARG A 101 15.12 -24.91 8.68
N GLU A 102 15.41 -24.79 9.97
CA GLU A 102 15.57 -23.51 10.65
C GLU A 102 16.68 -22.66 10.02
N GLY A 103 16.41 -21.36 9.85
CA GLY A 103 17.37 -20.40 9.29
C GLY A 103 17.41 -20.34 7.76
N GLN A 104 16.73 -21.24 7.05
CA GLN A 104 16.67 -21.20 5.58
C GLN A 104 15.72 -20.11 5.09
N THR A 105 16.10 -19.46 4.00
CA THR A 105 15.22 -18.59 3.22
C THR A 105 14.70 -19.39 2.04
N LEU A 106 13.38 -19.59 1.97
CA LEU A 106 12.76 -20.46 0.97
C LEU A 106 11.76 -19.64 0.15
N LYS A 107 11.76 -19.89 -1.15
CA LYS A 107 10.64 -19.50 -2.00
C LYS A 107 9.60 -20.61 -1.93
N VAL A 108 8.41 -20.29 -1.43
CA VAL A 108 7.35 -21.25 -1.16
C VAL A 108 6.08 -20.89 -1.90
N LYS A 109 5.29 -21.89 -2.30
CA LYS A 109 3.98 -21.72 -2.91
C LYS A 109 2.89 -22.02 -1.90
N ILE A 110 1.97 -21.09 -1.70
CA ILE A 110 0.84 -21.27 -0.79
C ILE A 110 -0.13 -22.29 -1.39
N THR A 111 -0.38 -23.41 -0.71
CA THR A 111 -1.32 -24.45 -1.13
C THR A 111 -2.69 -24.31 -0.46
N GLY A 112 -2.76 -23.60 0.66
CA GLY A 112 -4.00 -23.38 1.39
C GLY A 112 -3.86 -22.27 2.43
N ILE A 113 -4.95 -21.53 2.66
CA ILE A 113 -5.01 -20.48 3.68
C ILE A 113 -6.25 -20.72 4.53
N SER A 114 -6.07 -20.72 5.85
CA SER A 114 -7.14 -20.88 6.83
C SER A 114 -6.96 -19.88 7.97
N LYS A 115 -7.89 -18.94 8.08
CA LYS A 115 -7.88 -17.87 9.10
C LYS A 115 -6.55 -17.09 9.10
N ASN A 116 -5.69 -17.34 10.10
CA ASN A 116 -4.38 -16.71 10.29
C ASN A 116 -3.20 -17.64 9.98
N THR A 117 -3.46 -18.75 9.31
CA THR A 117 -2.48 -19.78 8.99
C THR A 117 -2.48 -20.08 7.50
N ALA A 118 -1.30 -20.14 6.88
CA ALA A 118 -1.14 -20.67 5.53
C ALA A 118 -0.30 -21.95 5.55
N PHE A 119 -0.60 -22.83 4.61
CA PHE A 119 0.20 -24.00 4.29
C PHE A 119 0.90 -23.73 2.96
N ALA A 120 2.16 -24.09 2.88
CA ALA A 120 2.99 -23.84 1.73
C ALA A 120 3.96 -24.99 1.47
N GLU A 121 4.34 -25.14 0.21
CA GLU A 121 5.31 -26.12 -0.26
C GLU A 121 6.56 -25.42 -0.81
N ILE A 122 7.71 -26.06 -0.65
CA ILE A 122 9.01 -25.50 -1.06
C ILE A 122 9.11 -25.58 -2.58
N LEU A 123 9.37 -24.44 -3.24
CA LEU A 123 9.75 -24.40 -4.65
C LEU A 123 11.28 -24.41 -4.81
N GLN A 124 11.97 -23.56 -4.06
CA GLN A 124 13.43 -23.39 -4.16
C GLN A 124 14.01 -22.87 -2.83
N VAL A 125 15.21 -23.37 -2.48
CA VAL A 125 16.03 -22.85 -1.38
C VAL A 125 16.91 -21.70 -1.90
N LEU A 126 16.92 -20.58 -1.18
CA LEU A 126 17.74 -19.38 -1.45
C LEU A 126 18.91 -19.27 -0.48
#